data_AF-A0A7J3WGN3-F1
#
_entry.id   AF-A0A7J3WGN3-F1
#
_cell.length_a   1.000
_cell.length_b   1.000
_cell.length_c   1.000
_cell.angle_alpha   90.00
_cell.angle_beta   90.00
_cell.angle_gamma   90.00
#
_symmetry.space_group_name_H-M   'P 1'
#
loop_
_entity.id
_entity.type
_entity.pdbx_description
1 polymer ?
#
loop_
_entity_poly.entity_id
_entity_poly.type
_entity_poly.pdbx_seq_one_letter_code
_entity_poly.pdbx_strand_id
1 'polypeptide(L)'
;MSGEGLGLSRRARFLLILSLVGVAISIVPTMLFLLVVENKRGDPLGWEIFTHFPLHLLTAFIGAMIGIVGALLFRATIRRELEAPRAEKKEAVQVLADRV
;
A
#
# COMPACT_ATOMS: atom_id res chain seq x y z
N MET A 1 6.43 9.90 -29.84
CA MET A 1 7.35 9.03 -29.06
C MET A 1 6.52 8.28 -28.03
N SER A 2 6.35 6.99 -28.25
CA SER A 2 5.44 6.07 -27.56
C SER A 2 5.97 5.69 -26.18
N GLY A 3 5.33 6.21 -25.13
CA GLY A 3 5.49 5.73 -23.77
C GLY A 3 4.53 4.56 -23.50
N GLU A 4 4.74 3.42 -24.15
CA GLU A 4 4.07 2.16 -23.77
C GLU A 4 4.71 1.62 -22.48
N GLY A 5 4.56 2.36 -21.39
CA GLY A 5 4.81 1.83 -20.06
C GLY A 5 3.68 0.85 -19.75
N LEU A 6 4.03 -0.40 -19.42
CA LEU A 6 3.16 -1.42 -18.81
C LEU A 6 2.11 -0.76 -17.92
N GLY A 7 0.94 -0.51 -18.50
CA GLY A 7 0.03 0.50 -18.00
C GLY A 7 -0.84 -0.07 -16.90
N LEU A 8 -0.33 -0.06 -15.67
CA LEU A 8 -1.10 -0.27 -14.44
C LEU A 8 -2.54 0.22 -14.60
N SER A 9 -3.53 -0.67 -14.44
CA SER A 9 -4.93 -0.26 -14.60
C SER A 9 -5.30 0.87 -13.64
N ARG A 10 -6.34 1.64 -14.00
CA ARG A 10 -6.82 2.76 -13.16
C ARG A 10 -7.14 2.31 -11.73
N ARG A 11 -7.63 1.07 -11.56
CA ARG A 11 -7.93 0.45 -10.27
C ARG A 11 -6.65 0.14 -9.50
N ALA A 12 -5.65 -0.46 -10.14
CA ALA A 12 -4.37 -0.73 -9.52
C ALA A 12 -3.66 0.56 -9.07
N ARG A 13 -3.68 1.62 -9.90
CA ARG A 13 -3.13 2.93 -9.49
C ARG A 13 -3.84 3.50 -8.27
N PHE A 14 -5.17 3.43 -8.23
CA PHE A 14 -5.93 3.91 -7.07
C PHE A 14 -5.60 3.13 -5.80
N LEU A 15 -5.51 1.80 -5.88
CA LEU A 15 -5.15 0.95 -4.74
C LEU A 15 -3.73 1.21 -4.25
N LEU A 16 -2.79 1.46 -5.17
CA LEU A 16 -1.42 1.86 -4.83
C LEU A 16 -1.40 3.21 -4.10
N ILE A 17 -2.12 4.21 -4.61
CA ILE A 17 -2.22 5.52 -3.96
C ILE A 17 -2.86 5.39 -2.57
N LEU A 18 -3.96 4.62 -2.46
CA LEU A 18 -4.63 4.37 -1.18
C LEU A 18 -3.69 3.70 -0.17
N SER A 19 -2.88 2.74 -0.63
CA SER A 19 -1.86 2.10 0.19
C SER A 19 -0.80 3.10 0.67
N LEU A 20 -0.26 3.92 -0.23
CA LEU A 20 0.73 4.95 0.08
C LEU A 20 0.19 5.97 1.09
N VAL A 21 -1.04 6.42 0.92
CA VAL A 21 -1.70 7.35 1.84
C VAL A 21 -1.86 6.72 3.23
N GLY A 22 -2.31 5.46 3.31
CA GLY A 22 -2.40 4.75 4.58
C GLY A 22 -1.06 4.67 5.32
N VAL A 23 0.01 4.32 4.59
CA VAL A 23 1.38 4.29 5.14
C VAL A 23 1.81 5.68 5.60
N ALA A 24 1.60 6.72 4.79
CA ALA A 24 1.96 8.09 5.15
C ALA A 24 1.27 8.57 6.44
N ILE A 25 -0.02 8.27 6.59
CA ILE A 25 -0.80 8.59 7.80
C ILE A 25 -0.24 7.85 9.02
N SER A 26 0.23 6.61 8.85
CA SER A 26 0.84 5.86 9.96
C SER A 26 2.22 6.35 10.39
N ILE A 27 2.98 7.03 9.53
CA ILE A 27 4.36 7.45 9.84
C ILE A 27 4.39 8.53 10.91
N VAL A 28 3.53 9.55 10.82
CA VAL A 28 3.58 10.72 11.72
C VAL A 28 3.39 10.32 13.20
N PRO A 29 2.34 9.57 13.57
CA PRO A 29 2.18 9.16 14.97
C PRO A 29 3.26 8.18 15.43
N THR A 30 3.78 7.33 14.53
CA THR A 30 4.90 6.44 14.86
C THR A 30 6.20 7.22 15.14
N MET A 31 6.49 8.27 14.37
CA MET A 31 7.66 9.12 14.62
C MET A 31 7.51 9.91 15.92
N LEU A 32 6.32 10.47 16.18
CA LEU A 32 6.03 11.13 17.45
C LEU A 32 6.20 10.17 18.64
N PHE A 33 5.76 8.91 18.49
CA PHE A 33 5.98 7.87 19.50
C PHE A 33 7.47 7.64 19.78
N LEU A 34 8.27 7.47 18.72
CA LEU A 34 9.72 7.25 18.86
C LEU A 34 10.41 8.43 19.56
N LEU A 35 10.05 9.66 19.20
CA LEU A 35 10.58 10.87 19.84
C LEU A 35 10.24 10.95 21.33
N VAL A 36 9.02 10.60 21.73
CA VAL A 36 8.62 10.56 23.15
C VAL A 36 9.35 9.46 23.92
N VAL A 37 9.54 8.29 23.29
CA VAL A 37 10.23 7.16 23.92
C VAL A 37 11.73 7.43 24.08
N GLU A 38 12.34 8.17 23.18
CA GLU A 38 13.75 8.56 23.24
C GLU A 38 13.98 9.69 24.27
N ASN A 39 13.05 10.65 24.35
CA ASN A 39 13.19 11.83 25.21
C ASN A 39 12.57 11.68 26.62
N LYS A 40 12.89 10.59 27.33
CA LYS A 40 12.20 10.17 28.58
C LYS A 40 12.29 11.11 29.79
N ARG A 41 12.98 12.26 29.74
CA ARG A 41 13.17 13.12 30.94
C ARG A 41 13.15 14.61 30.60
N GLY A 42 12.02 15.26 30.86
CA GLY A 42 11.96 16.72 31.06
C GLY A 42 11.37 17.56 29.94
N ASP A 43 10.84 16.96 28.87
CA ASP A 43 10.27 17.72 27.76
C ASP A 43 8.74 17.91 27.93
N PRO A 44 8.24 19.15 28.08
CA PRO A 44 6.80 19.42 28.18
C PRO A 44 6.01 19.00 26.92
N LEU A 45 6.64 18.99 25.74
CA LEU A 45 6.03 18.44 24.52
C LEU A 45 5.80 16.94 24.61
N GLY A 46 6.68 16.21 25.30
CA GLY A 46 6.52 14.78 25.55
C GLY A 46 5.29 14.46 26.38
N TRP A 47 4.90 15.34 27.31
CA TRP A 47 3.71 15.17 28.15
C TRP A 47 2.41 15.36 27.38
N GLU A 48 2.31 16.38 26.53
CA GLU A 48 1.13 16.59 25.68
C GLU A 48 0.91 15.41 24.71
N ILE A 49 1.99 14.92 24.08
CA ILE A 49 1.93 13.75 23.20
C ILE A 49 1.53 12.49 23.98
N PHE A 50 2.02 12.32 25.22
CA PHE A 50 1.64 11.19 26.08
C PHE A 50 0.15 11.22 26.46
N THR A 51 -0.41 12.42 26.66
CA THR A 51 -1.83 12.59 27.02
C THR A 51 -2.75 12.21 25.86
N HIS A 52 -2.34 12.51 24.62
CA HIS A 52 -3.06 12.14 23.40
C HIS A 52 -2.58 10.83 22.77
N PHE A 53 -1.72 10.08 23.46
CA PHE A 53 -1.10 8.87 22.98
C PHE A 53 -2.09 7.82 22.44
N PRO A 54 -3.21 7.51 23.11
CA PRO A 54 -4.17 6.54 22.59
C PRO A 54 -4.75 6.94 21.23
N LEU A 55 -4.96 8.25 21.02
CA LEU A 55 -5.47 8.79 19.77
C LEU A 55 -4.42 8.68 18.66
N HIS A 56 -3.16 8.99 18.95
CA HIS A 56 -2.05 8.81 18.03
C HIS A 56 -1.87 7.34 17.62
N LEU A 57 -1.94 6.41 18.58
CA LEU A 57 -1.86 4.98 18.33
C LEU A 57 -3.02 4.49 17.47
N LEU A 58 -4.24 4.94 17.75
CA LEU A 58 -5.42 4.63 16.94
C LEU A 58 -5.28 5.14 15.50
N THR A 59 -4.77 6.37 15.34
CA THR A 59 -4.54 6.97 14.02
C THR A 59 -3.50 6.19 13.22
N ALA A 60 -2.39 5.79 13.87
CA ALA A 60 -1.38 4.94 13.25
C ALA A 60 -1.94 3.57 12.86
N PHE A 61 -2.74 2.96 13.73
CA PHE A 61 -3.37 1.67 13.48
C PHE A 61 -4.31 1.72 12.26
N ILE A 62 -5.16 2.74 12.17
CA ILE A 62 -6.07 2.94 11.03
C ILE A 62 -5.26 3.15 9.73
N GLY A 63 -4.25 4.02 9.77
CA GLY A 63 -3.37 4.26 8.62
C GLY A 63 -2.69 2.98 8.15
N ALA A 64 -2.12 2.20 9.07
CA ALA A 64 -1.46 0.93 8.77
C ALA A 64 -2.45 -0.09 8.17
N MET A 65 -3.66 -0.21 8.72
CA MET A 65 -4.70 -1.10 8.19
C MET A 65 -5.08 -0.74 6.76
N ILE A 66 -5.35 0.54 6.48
CA ILE A 66 -5.67 1.01 5.13
C ILE A 66 -4.48 0.76 4.19
N GLY A 67 -3.26 1.04 4.66
CA GLY A 67 -2.02 0.82 3.91
C GLY A 67 -1.84 -0.63 3.49
N ILE A 68 -1.97 -1.57 4.44
CA ILE A 68 -1.82 -3.01 4.23
C ILE A 68 -2.92 -3.54 3.32
N VAL A 69 -4.19 -3.22 3.59
CA VAL A 69 -5.32 -3.68 2.76
C VAL A 69 -5.17 -3.16 1.33
N GLY A 70 -4.83 -1.89 1.15
CA GLY A 70 -4.56 -1.30 -0.16
C GLY A 70 -3.43 -2.04 -0.90
N ALA A 71 -2.34 -2.37 -0.21
CA ALA A 71 -1.21 -3.11 -0.79
C ALA A 71 -1.59 -4.54 -1.20
N LEU A 72 -2.38 -5.24 -0.37
CA LEU A 72 -2.84 -6.59 -0.66
C LEU A 72 -3.77 -6.61 -1.88
N LEU A 73 -4.74 -5.68 -1.93
CA LEU A 73 -5.65 -5.55 -3.07
C LEU A 73 -4.89 -5.17 -4.33
N PHE A 74 -3.94 -4.23 -4.25
CA PHE A 74 -3.08 -3.85 -5.35
C PHE A 74 -2.31 -5.06 -5.91
N ARG A 75 -1.69 -5.85 -5.02
CA ARG A 75 -0.97 -7.07 -5.40
C ARG A 75 -1.89 -8.07 -6.09
N ALA A 76 -3.10 -8.27 -5.59
CA ALA A 76 -4.08 -9.16 -6.19
C ALA A 76 -4.53 -8.68 -7.58
N THR A 77 -4.76 -7.37 -7.75
CA THR A 77 -5.12 -6.76 -9.04
C THR A 77 -3.99 -6.90 -10.06
N ILE A 78 -2.76 -6.58 -9.68
CA ILE A 78 -1.59 -6.73 -10.56
C ILE A 78 -1.38 -8.18 -10.97
N ARG A 79 -1.53 -9.12 -10.04
CA ARG A 79 -1.38 -10.53 -10.35
C ARG A 79 -2.40 -10.99 -11.40
N ARG A 80 -3.66 -10.56 -11.29
CA ARG A 80 -4.70 -10.84 -12.29
C ARG A 80 -4.39 -10.21 -13.65
N GLU A 81 -3.92 -8.97 -13.66
CA GLU A 81 -3.54 -8.26 -14.90
C GLU A 81 -2.33 -8.89 -15.60
N LEU A 82 -1.38 -9.47 -14.85
CA LEU A 82 -0.21 -10.15 -15.39
C LEU A 82 -0.49 -11.60 -15.81
N GLU A 83 -1.45 -12.27 -15.19
CA GLU A 83 -1.84 -13.65 -15.51
C GLU A 83 -2.80 -13.74 -16.71
N ALA A 84 -3.66 -12.74 -16.94
CA ALA A 84 -4.60 -12.72 -18.07
C ALA A 84 -3.93 -12.82 -19.47
N PRO A 85 -2.86 -12.07 -19.79
CA PRO A 85 -2.18 -12.19 -21.09
C PRO A 85 -1.47 -13.53 -21.28
N ARG A 86 -1.11 -14.23 -20.18
CA ARG A 86 -0.46 -15.56 -20.26
C ARG A 86 -1.46 -16.67 -20.58
N ALA A 87 -2.73 -16.51 -20.20
CA ALA A 87 -3.79 -17.46 -20.52
C ALA A 87 -4.18 -17.38 -22.00
N GLU A 88 -4.40 -16.17 -22.53
CA GLU A 88 -4.72 -15.96 -23.95
C GLU A 88 -3.62 -16.46 -24.88
N LYS A 89 -2.34 -16.26 -24.51
CA LYS A 89 -1.21 -16.74 -25.32
C LYS A 89 -1.10 -18.27 -25.32
N LYS A 90 -1.51 -18.95 -24.24
CA LYS A 90 -1.55 -20.42 -24.20
C LYS A 90 -2.69 -20.99 -25.04
N GLU A 91 -3.89 -20.41 -24.96
CA GLU A 91 -5.01 -20.82 -25.81
C GLU A 91 -4.70 -20.62 -27.28
N ALA A 92 -4.11 -19.48 -27.66
CA ALA A 92 -3.75 -19.21 -29.05
C ALA A 92 -2.72 -20.22 -29.61
N VAL A 93 -1.72 -20.61 -28.81
CA VAL A 93 -0.73 -21.62 -29.21
C VAL A 93 -1.35 -23.02 -29.28
N GLN A 94 -2.27 -23.35 -28.38
CA GLN A 94 -2.94 -24.64 -28.36
C GLN A 94 -3.93 -24.81 -29.52
N VAL A 95 -4.70 -23.77 -29.85
CA VAL A 95 -5.56 -23.75 -31.05
C VAL A 95 -4.75 -23.85 -32.34
N LEU A 96 -3.54 -23.28 -32.37
CA LEU A 96 -2.65 -23.41 -33.54
C LEU A 96 -2.09 -24.84 -33.66
N ALA A 97 -1.77 -25.48 -32.53
CA ALA A 97 -1.26 -26.85 -32.49
C ALA A 97 -2.31 -27.89 -32.88
N ASP A 98 -3.59 -27.67 -32.52
CA ASP A 98 -4.70 -28.56 -32.89
C ASP A 98 -5.11 -28.46 -34.38
N ARG A 99 -4.57 -27.48 -35.12
CA ARG A 99 -4.87 -27.24 -36.55
C ARG A 99 -3.80 -27.75 -37.52
N VAL A 100 -2.71 -28.33 -37.01
CA VAL A 100 -1.59 -28.93 -37.79
C VAL A 100 -1.59 -30.43 -37.60
#